data_AF-A0A7Y2J716-F1
#
_entry.id   AF-A0A7Y2J716-F1
#
_cell.length_a   1.000
_cell.length_b   1.000
_cell.length_c   1.000
_cell.angle_alpha   90.00
_cell.angle_beta   90.00
_cell.angle_gamma   90.00
#
_symmetry.space_group_name_H-M   'P 1'
#
loop_
_entity.id
_entity.type
_entity.pdbx_description
1 polymer ?
#
loop_
_entity_poly.entity_id
_entity_poly.type
_entity_poly.pdbx_seq_one_letter_code
_entity_poly.pdbx_strand_id
1 'polypeptide(L)'
;MNKPTKSNSVQRLYCDVFGHRYEVSRKVTSHVKEYKCRCCKKELTTNSNGRLTELTPTFKEINSVLERIHEARLMRSKKKAITSSIY
;
A
#
# COMPACT_ATOMS: atom_id res chain seq x y z
N MET A 1 -4.03 -25.71 -3.50
CA MET A 1 -2.69 -26.02 -4.06
C MET A 1 -2.01 -24.71 -4.45
N ASN A 2 -1.20 -24.12 -3.57
CA ASN A 2 -0.51 -22.85 -3.86
C ASN A 2 0.90 -23.17 -4.37
N LYS A 3 1.11 -23.05 -5.69
CA LYS A 3 2.38 -23.35 -6.35
C LYS A 3 3.47 -22.35 -5.90
N PRO A 4 4.70 -22.81 -5.60
CA PRO A 4 5.81 -21.93 -5.24
C PRO A 4 6.32 -21.24 -6.52
N THR A 5 6.13 -19.92 -6.63
CA THR A 5 6.72 -19.12 -7.71
C THR A 5 8.22 -19.00 -7.46
N LYS A 6 9.00 -19.89 -8.08
CA LYS A 6 10.44 -19.78 -8.20
C LYS A 6 10.78 -18.40 -8.79
N SER A 7 11.56 -17.65 -8.04
CA SER A 7 12.11 -16.34 -8.40
C SER A 7 12.94 -16.48 -9.68
N ASN A 8 12.34 -16.19 -10.83
CA ASN A 8 12.98 -16.40 -12.12
C ASN A 8 13.29 -15.05 -12.75
N SER A 9 14.58 -14.79 -12.99
CA SER A 9 15.16 -13.60 -13.63
C SER A 9 14.40 -13.15 -14.90
N VAL A 10 13.79 -14.11 -15.59
CA VAL A 10 12.94 -13.92 -16.78
C VAL A 10 11.71 -13.05 -16.51
N GLN A 11 11.11 -13.13 -15.31
CA GLN A 11 9.94 -12.34 -14.92
C GLN A 11 10.28 -10.87 -14.69
N ARG A 12 11.52 -10.56 -14.29
CA ARG A 12 12.03 -9.18 -14.19
C ARG A 12 12.19 -8.57 -15.58
N LEU A 13 12.85 -9.27 -16.49
CA LEU A 13 13.04 -8.81 -17.87
C LEU A 13 11.69 -8.62 -18.59
N TYR A 14 10.72 -9.49 -18.35
CA TYR A 14 9.37 -9.31 -18.88
C TYR A 14 8.70 -8.02 -18.38
N CYS A 15 8.85 -7.67 -17.11
CA CYS A 15 8.32 -6.40 -16.59
C CYS A 15 8.96 -5.18 -17.23
N ASP A 16 10.25 -5.25 -17.53
CA ASP A 16 11.00 -4.11 -18.08
C ASP A 16 10.61 -3.86 -19.54
N VAL A 17 10.19 -4.90 -20.27
CA VAL A 17 9.76 -4.80 -21.68
C VAL A 17 8.25 -4.55 -21.83
N PHE A 18 7.41 -5.24 -21.05
CA PHE A 18 5.94 -5.19 -21.20
C PHE A 18 5.24 -4.32 -20.15
N GLY A 19 5.99 -3.78 -19.19
CA GLY A 19 5.46 -2.95 -18.11
C GLY A 19 5.11 -3.73 -16.84
N HIS A 20 5.11 -3.00 -15.72
CA HIS A 20 4.80 -3.57 -14.41
C HIS A 20 3.29 -3.70 -14.18
N ARG A 21 2.86 -4.88 -13.71
CA ARG A 21 1.51 -5.09 -13.18
C ARG A 21 1.50 -4.91 -11.67
N TYR A 22 1.23 -3.68 -11.25
CA TYR A 22 1.09 -3.32 -9.84
C TYR A 22 -0.29 -3.65 -9.31
N GLU A 23 -0.34 -4.37 -8.19
CA GLU A 23 -1.54 -4.65 -7.42
C GLU A 23 -1.43 -3.95 -6.04
N VAL A 24 -2.54 -3.46 -5.49
CA VAL A 24 -2.54 -2.83 -4.16
C VAL A 24 -2.25 -3.90 -3.11
N SER A 25 -1.11 -3.80 -2.43
CA SER A 25 -0.72 -4.73 -1.37
C SER A 25 -1.24 -4.31 0.00
N ARG A 26 -1.30 -3.00 0.27
CA ARG A 26 -1.77 -2.44 1.54
C ARG A 26 -2.45 -1.09 1.32
N LYS A 27 -3.53 -0.85 2.04
CA LYS A 27 -4.22 0.46 2.07
C LYS A 27 -3.89 1.16 3.38
N VAL A 28 -2.85 2.00 3.36
CA VAL A 28 -2.36 2.73 4.54
C VAL A 28 -3.39 3.77 5.00
N THR A 29 -3.91 4.54 4.05
CA THR A 29 -5.02 5.47 4.28
C THR A 29 -5.95 5.43 3.06
N SER A 30 -6.96 6.31 3.01
CA SER A 30 -7.77 6.51 1.81
C SER A 30 -6.94 6.93 0.58
N HIS A 31 -5.88 7.72 0.79
CA HIS A 31 -5.05 8.29 -0.27
C HIS A 31 -3.70 7.59 -0.44
N VAL A 32 -3.13 7.08 0.65
CA VAL A 32 -1.82 6.43 0.65
C VAL A 32 -2.01 4.93 0.54
N LYS A 33 -1.42 4.33 -0.49
CA LYS A 33 -1.48 2.89 -0.77
C LYS A 33 -0.10 2.37 -1.10
N GLU A 34 0.15 1.14 -0.72
CA GLU A 34 1.31 0.37 -1.15
C GLU A 34 0.90 -0.55 -2.29
N TYR A 35 1.83 -0.74 -3.22
CA TYR A 35 1.64 -1.52 -4.42
C TYR A 35 2.77 -2.53 -4.55
N LYS A 36 2.45 -3.70 -5.06
CA LYS A 36 3.41 -4.76 -5.34
C LYS A 36 3.23 -5.28 -6.75
N CYS A 37 4.31 -5.34 -7.50
CA CYS A 37 4.28 -5.96 -8.81
C CYS A 37 4.17 -7.48 -8.67
N ARG A 38 3.17 -8.08 -9.31
CA ARG A 38 2.95 -9.54 -9.25
C ARG A 38 4.09 -10.34 -9.89
N CYS A 39 4.77 -9.75 -10.86
CA CYS A 39 5.80 -10.42 -11.66
C CYS A 39 7.21 -10.26 -11.06
N CYS A 40 7.65 -9.01 -10.83
CA CYS A 40 9.03 -8.74 -10.34
C CYS A 40 9.12 -8.45 -8.84
N LYS A 41 7.98 -8.43 -8.12
CA LYS A 41 7.89 -8.13 -6.69
C LYS A 41 8.42 -6.74 -6.29
N LYS A 42 8.60 -5.82 -7.24
CA LYS A 42 8.93 -4.42 -6.96
C LYS A 42 7.79 -3.77 -6.17
N GLU A 43 8.13 -3.05 -5.11
CA GLU A 43 7.17 -2.43 -4.20
C GLU A 43 7.21 -0.90 -4.37
N LEU A 44 6.03 -0.28 -4.45
CA LEU A 44 5.85 1.17 -4.57
C LEU A 44 4.87 1.66 -3.52
N THR A 45 4.88 2.96 -3.24
CA THR A 45 3.90 3.64 -2.40
C THR A 45 3.50 4.98 -2.99
N THR A 46 2.33 5.47 -2.62
CA THR A 46 1.92 6.85 -2.91
C THR A 46 2.63 7.80 -1.95
N ASN A 47 3.32 8.82 -2.48
CA ASN A 47 3.97 9.86 -1.66
C ASN A 47 3.00 11.02 -1.34
N SER A 48 3.46 12.00 -0.57
CA SER A 48 2.68 13.19 -0.18
C SER A 48 2.18 14.02 -1.36
N ASN A 49 2.86 13.97 -2.50
CA ASN A 49 2.51 14.68 -3.72
C ASN A 49 1.58 13.84 -4.62
N GLY A 50 1.10 12.68 -4.16
CA GLY A 50 0.20 11.78 -4.91
C GLY A 50 0.90 10.95 -6.00
N ARG A 51 2.23 11.00 -6.10
CA ARG A 51 3.01 10.24 -7.08
C ARG A 51 3.40 8.88 -6.52
N LEU A 52 3.61 7.91 -7.40
CA LEU A 52 4.18 6.61 -7.02
C LEU A 52 5.70 6.74 -6.86
N THR A 53 6.21 6.29 -5.72
CA THR A 53 7.64 6.23 -5.41
C THR A 53 8.00 4.84 -4.89
N GLU A 54 9.28 4.50 -4.88
CA GLU A 54 9.74 3.21 -4.36
C GLU A 54 9.44 3.07 -2.86
N LEU A 55 8.96 1.89 -2.45
CA LEU A 55 8.68 1.58 -1.05
C LEU A 55 9.99 1.20 -0.34
N THR A 56 10.72 2.22 0.11
CA THR A 56 11.93 2.06 0.93
C THR A 56 11.58 1.61 2.35
N PRO A 57 12.54 1.09 3.14
CA PRO A 57 12.33 0.80 4.56
C PRO A 57 11.82 2.00 5.35
N THR A 58 12.34 3.20 5.06
CA THR A 58 11.88 4.45 5.68
C THR A 58 10.42 4.77 5.34
N PHE A 59 10.01 4.57 4.07
CA PHE A 59 8.61 4.73 3.70
C PHE A 59 7.70 3.68 4.36
N LYS A 60 8.17 2.45 4.59
CA LYS A 60 7.40 1.42 5.32
C LYS A 60 7.13 1.84 6.76
N GLU A 61 8.12 2.41 7.44
CA GLU A 61 7.96 2.92 8.80
C GLU A 61 6.99 4.10 8.84
N ILE A 62 7.16 5.08 7.94
CA ILE A 62 6.26 6.23 7.82
C ILE A 62 4.83 5.75 7.56
N ASN A 63 4.62 4.84 6.62
CA ASN A 63 3.31 4.29 6.30
C ASN A 63 2.68 3.58 7.51
N SER A 64 3.45 2.78 8.26
CA SER A 64 2.96 2.12 9.47
C SER A 64 2.45 3.12 10.52
N VAL A 65 3.19 4.21 10.73
CA VAL A 65 2.78 5.28 11.66
C VAL A 65 1.54 6.01 11.13
N LEU A 66 1.49 6.31 9.83
CA LEU A 66 0.35 6.98 9.20
C LEU A 66 -0.93 6.16 9.31
N GLU A 67 -0.87 4.84 9.10
CA GLU A 67 -2.00 3.93 9.24
C GLU A 67 -2.55 3.99 10.67
N ARG A 68 -1.69 3.87 11.68
CA ARG A 68 -2.09 3.94 13.09
C ARG A 68 -2.81 5.26 13.42
N ILE A 69 -2.27 6.38 12.95
CA ILE A 69 -2.88 7.71 13.18
C ILE A 69 -4.22 7.82 12.47
N HIS A 70 -4.31 7.33 11.23
CA HIS A 70 -5.52 7.37 10.42
C HIS A 70 -6.64 6.53 11.05
N GLU A 71 -6.33 5.31 11.49
CA GLU A 71 -7.28 4.45 12.22
C GLU A 71 -7.75 5.07 13.52
N ALA A 72 -6.84 5.61 14.32
CA ALA A 72 -7.19 6.29 15.57
C ALA A 72 -8.14 7.48 15.33
N ARG A 73 -7.90 8.26 14.27
CA ARG A 73 -8.80 9.37 13.88
C ARG A 73 -10.16 8.84 13.41
N LEU A 74 -10.18 7.80 12.59
CA LEU A 74 -11.43 7.20 12.10
C LEU A 74 -12.29 6.69 13.25
N MET A 75 -11.70 6.01 14.23
CA MET A 75 -12.40 5.52 15.42
C MET A 75 -12.98 6.66 16.26
N ARG A 76 -12.23 7.76 16.44
CA ARG A 76 -12.73 8.97 17.13
C ARG A 76 -13.89 9.61 16.38
N SER A 77 -13.80 9.74 15.06
CA SER A 77 -14.87 10.30 14.23
C SER A 77 -16.14 9.44 14.28
N LYS A 78 -15.99 8.11 14.22
CA LYS A 78 -17.12 7.17 14.38
C LYS A 78 -17.79 7.31 15.74
N LYS A 79 -17.02 7.39 16.83
CA LYS A 79 -17.56 7.60 18.18
C LYS A 79 -18.35 8.92 18.27
N LYS A 80 -17.81 10.01 17.72
CA LYS A 80 -18.50 11.31 17.68
C LYS A 80 -19.81 11.25 16.90
N ALA A 81 -19.82 10.60 15.74
CA ALA A 81 -21.02 10.43 14.92
C ALA A 81 -22.11 9.64 15.65
N ILE A 82 -21.74 8.56 16.36
CA ILE A 82 -22.69 7.78 17.18
C ILE A 82 -23.26 8.63 18.32
N THR A 83 -22.42 9.32 19.10
CA THR A 83 -22.91 10.18 20.19
C THR A 83 -23.85 11.28 19.70
N SER A 84 -23.57 11.88 18.53
CA SER A 84 -24.43 12.90 17.93
C SER A 84 -25.75 12.38 17.36
N SER A 85 -25.90 11.07 17.17
CA SER A 85 -27.13 10.45 16.70
C SER A 85 -28.03 9.96 17.84
N ILE A 86 -27.50 9.90 19.06
CA ILE A 86 -28.24 9.47 20.27
C ILE A 86 -28.92 10.67 20.95
N TYR A 87 -28.40 11.87 20.75
CA TYR A 87 -29.01 13.14 21.16
C TYR A 87 -29.69 13.79 19.96
#